data_AF-A0A1Y6BIL1-F1
#
_entry.id   AF-A0A1Y6BIL1-F1
#
_cell.length_a   1.000
_cell.length_b   1.000
_cell.length_c   1.000
_cell.angle_alpha   90.00
_cell.angle_beta   90.00
_cell.angle_gamma   90.00
#
_symmetry.space_group_name_H-M   'P 1'
#
loop_
_entity.id
_entity.type
_entity.pdbx_description
1 polymer ?
#
loop_
_entity_poly.entity_id
_entity_poly.type
_entity_poly.pdbx_seq_one_letter_code
_entity_poly.pdbx_strand_id
1 'polypeptide(L)'
;MCVTRESLLRESCEKEAKEKLGNCIVHGPAASRPSLVLDEKNTSPEQAKGIQLLSYKLAAMYWSIQQDMQFIDNHIGTSEYVMAEQRLKLMLYNNQMLFNIQQQLAHLIEGSGNTAQVAQSWRNFADETDQLTLQFFTSSTALLNNEKTQEKATKLAQQMLSATGDLYEQVAYAYTQARQHELAANTWKQSASISSTLLSIAENNNDKEVIDYYRYQSATRLHRASATLKELTTTKEM
;
A
#
# COMPACT_ATOMS: atom_id res chain seq x y z
N MET A 1 3.82 -25.25 -20.50
CA MET A 1 4.55 -25.48 -19.23
C MET A 1 3.70 -25.25 -17.99
N CYS A 2 2.79 -24.26 -17.93
CA CYS A 2 1.92 -24.06 -16.75
C CYS A 2 0.89 -25.17 -16.52
N VAL A 3 0.22 -25.66 -17.58
CA VAL A 3 -0.85 -26.67 -17.47
C VAL A 3 -0.36 -27.99 -16.88
N THR A 4 0.81 -28.47 -17.31
CA THR A 4 1.41 -29.70 -16.80
C THR A 4 1.80 -29.58 -15.32
N ARG A 5 2.26 -28.39 -14.90
CA ARG A 5 2.69 -28.14 -13.52
C ARG A 5 1.49 -27.95 -12.58
N GLU A 6 0.42 -27.32 -13.07
CA GLU A 6 -0.87 -27.23 -12.38
C GLU A 6 -1.50 -28.62 -12.20
N SER A 7 -1.47 -29.48 -13.23
CA SER A 7 -1.98 -30.85 -13.15
C SER A 7 -1.27 -31.67 -12.08
N LEU A 8 0.07 -31.59 -12.01
CA LEU A 8 0.87 -32.30 -11.01
C LEU A 8 0.63 -31.80 -9.58
N LEU A 9 0.42 -30.49 -9.42
CA LEU A 9 0.07 -29.89 -8.12
C LEU A 9 -1.32 -30.32 -7.65
N ARG A 10 -2.30 -30.41 -8.56
CA ARG A 10 -3.65 -30.93 -8.25
C ARG A 10 -3.59 -32.40 -7.83
N GLU A 11 -2.90 -33.25 -8.58
CA GLU A 11 -2.73 -34.67 -8.23
C GLU A 11 -2.06 -34.86 -6.86
N SER A 12 -1.05 -34.05 -6.54
CA SER A 12 -0.35 -34.12 -5.25
C SER A 12 -1.26 -33.70 -4.09
N CYS A 13 -2.08 -32.68 -4.32
CA CYS A 13 -3.07 -32.20 -3.35
C CYS A 13 -4.22 -33.17 -3.09
N GLU A 14 -4.65 -33.93 -4.10
CA GLU A 14 -5.69 -34.94 -3.95
C GLU A 14 -5.19 -36.19 -3.21
N LYS A 15 -3.92 -36.57 -3.39
CA LYS A 15 -3.32 -37.74 -2.72
C LYS A 15 -3.04 -37.54 -1.23
N GLU A 16 -2.76 -36.32 -0.79
CA GLU A 16 -2.43 -36.04 0.63
C GLU A 16 -3.63 -35.52 1.47
N ALA A 17 -4.82 -35.54 0.87
CA ALA A 17 -6.15 -35.35 1.47
C ALA A 17 -6.24 -34.53 2.78
N LYS A 18 -6.70 -33.27 2.62
CA LYS A 18 -7.61 -32.45 3.47
C LYS A 18 -7.40 -32.31 5.00
N GLU A 19 -6.86 -33.28 5.72
CA GLU A 19 -6.73 -33.23 7.18
C GLU A 19 -5.43 -32.56 7.66
N LYS A 20 -4.36 -32.57 6.85
CA LYS A 20 -3.06 -31.96 7.23
C LYS A 20 -2.78 -30.59 6.63
N LEU A 21 -3.27 -30.30 5.42
CA LEU A 21 -2.86 -29.10 4.67
C LEU A 21 -3.89 -27.97 4.66
N GLY A 22 -5.15 -28.26 4.98
CA GLY A 22 -6.21 -27.27 5.19
C GLY A 22 -6.67 -26.50 3.94
N ASN A 23 -5.84 -26.25 2.93
CA ASN A 23 -6.20 -25.69 1.61
C ASN A 23 -5.05 -25.82 0.60
N CYS A 24 -5.40 -26.09 -0.67
CA CYS A 24 -4.49 -26.10 -1.81
C CYS A 24 -4.72 -24.87 -2.67
N ILE A 25 -3.73 -23.98 -2.74
CA ILE A 25 -3.82 -22.75 -3.55
C ILE A 25 -2.71 -22.79 -4.60
N VAL A 26 -3.12 -22.58 -5.85
CA VAL A 26 -2.29 -22.70 -7.07
C VAL A 26 -1.42 -21.45 -7.32
N HIS A 27 -1.58 -20.41 -6.50
CA HIS A 27 -0.78 -19.20 -6.57
C HIS A 27 0.37 -19.32 -5.56
N GLY A 28 1.59 -18.97 -5.97
CA GLY A 28 2.87 -19.35 -5.33
C GLY A 28 3.03 -18.94 -3.86
N PRO A 29 4.22 -19.16 -3.26
CA PRO A 29 4.46 -19.05 -1.82
C PRO A 29 4.21 -17.67 -1.19
N ALA A 30 3.95 -16.63 -2.00
CA ALA A 30 3.55 -15.29 -1.57
C ALA A 30 2.03 -15.00 -1.71
N ALA A 31 1.23 -15.97 -2.16
CA ALA A 31 -0.21 -15.78 -2.28
C ALA A 31 -0.89 -15.98 -0.91
N SER A 32 -1.32 -14.86 -0.29
CA SER A 32 -2.27 -14.92 0.80
C SER A 32 -3.55 -15.59 0.31
N ARG A 33 -4.07 -16.57 1.07
CA ARG A 33 -5.34 -17.23 0.73
C ARG A 33 -6.41 -16.15 0.48
N PRO A 34 -7.20 -16.19 -0.62
CA PRO A 34 -8.47 -15.48 -0.59
C PRO A 34 -9.21 -16.03 0.63
N SER A 35 -9.53 -15.15 1.56
CA SER A 35 -10.05 -15.53 2.87
C SER A 35 -11.46 -16.11 2.73
N LEU A 36 -11.52 -17.42 2.51
CA LEU A 36 -12.71 -18.23 2.25
C LEU A 36 -13.26 -18.89 3.50
N VAL A 37 -13.09 -18.26 4.66
CA VAL A 37 -13.93 -18.60 5.83
C VAL A 37 -14.65 -17.33 6.24
N LEU A 38 -15.55 -16.91 5.35
CA LEU A 38 -16.66 -16.06 5.77
C LEU A 38 -17.50 -16.90 6.72
N ASP A 39 -17.92 -16.32 7.84
CA ASP A 39 -18.84 -17.00 8.74
C ASP A 39 -20.16 -17.17 7.99
N GLU A 40 -20.44 -18.39 7.54
CA GLU A 40 -21.63 -18.73 6.74
C GLU A 40 -22.93 -18.42 7.51
N LYS A 41 -22.89 -18.32 8.84
CA LYS A 41 -24.05 -17.94 9.64
C LYS A 41 -24.36 -16.45 9.57
N ASN A 42 -23.33 -15.63 9.35
CA ASN A 42 -23.40 -14.17 9.46
C ASN A 42 -23.14 -13.43 8.14
N THR A 43 -22.80 -14.15 7.06
CA THR A 43 -22.50 -13.55 5.76
C THR A 43 -23.58 -13.87 4.75
N SER A 44 -24.25 -12.84 4.23
CA SER A 44 -25.25 -13.03 3.17
C SER A 44 -24.57 -13.43 1.84
N PRO A 45 -25.26 -14.19 0.96
CA PRO A 45 -24.75 -14.49 -0.38
C PRO A 45 -24.37 -13.23 -1.19
N GLU A 46 -25.13 -12.15 -1.04
CA GLU A 46 -24.85 -10.85 -1.67
C GLU A 46 -23.56 -10.23 -1.13
N GLN A 47 -23.32 -10.29 0.19
CA GLN A 47 -22.08 -9.83 0.81
C GLN A 47 -20.88 -10.65 0.32
N ALA A 48 -21.01 -11.99 0.28
CA ALA A 48 -19.95 -12.87 -0.21
C ALA A 48 -19.58 -12.54 -1.67
N LYS A 49 -20.59 -12.32 -2.53
CA LYS A 49 -20.38 -11.87 -3.92
C LYS A 49 -19.73 -10.48 -3.99
N GLY A 50 -20.11 -9.56 -3.11
CA GLY A 50 -19.50 -8.24 -3.00
C GLY A 50 -18.02 -8.31 -2.62
N ILE A 51 -17.69 -9.08 -1.59
CA ILE A 51 -16.32 -9.35 -1.13
C ILE A 51 -15.48 -9.94 -2.27
N GLN A 52 -16.01 -10.94 -2.98
CA GLN A 52 -15.33 -11.55 -4.11
C GLN A 52 -15.06 -10.54 -5.24
N LEU A 53 -16.07 -9.76 -5.65
CA LEU A 53 -15.94 -8.77 -6.71
C LEU A 53 -14.91 -7.69 -6.35
N LEU A 54 -14.97 -7.15 -5.12
CA LEU A 54 -14.01 -6.14 -4.66
C LEU A 54 -12.60 -6.72 -4.55
N SER A 55 -12.44 -7.98 -4.13
CA SER A 55 -11.14 -8.65 -4.09
C SER A 55 -10.51 -8.77 -5.47
N TYR A 56 -11.30 -9.09 -6.51
CA TYR A 56 -10.80 -9.11 -7.89
C TYR A 56 -10.41 -7.72 -8.39
N LYS A 57 -11.23 -6.69 -8.08
CA LYS A 57 -10.89 -5.30 -8.43
C LYS A 57 -9.61 -4.85 -7.76
N LEU A 58 -9.45 -5.16 -6.46
CA LEU A 58 -8.25 -4.87 -5.68
C LEU A 58 -6.99 -5.45 -6.35
N ALA A 59 -7.00 -6.75 -6.67
CA ALA A 59 -5.87 -7.41 -7.32
C ALA A 59 -5.55 -6.80 -8.69
N ALA A 60 -6.57 -6.50 -9.51
CA ALA A 60 -6.38 -5.86 -10.80
C ALA A 60 -5.77 -4.45 -10.66
N MET A 61 -6.16 -3.70 -9.63
CA MET A 61 -5.62 -2.36 -9.36
C MET A 61 -4.18 -2.40 -8.89
N TYR A 62 -3.82 -3.32 -7.99
CA TYR A 62 -2.41 -3.53 -7.61
C TYR A 62 -1.54 -3.84 -8.83
N TRP A 63 -2.01 -4.76 -9.68
CA TRP A 63 -1.29 -5.09 -10.91
C TRP A 63 -1.17 -3.88 -11.84
N SER A 64 -2.23 -3.09 -12.02
CA SER A 64 -2.18 -1.87 -12.83
C SER A 64 -1.17 -0.86 -12.28
N ILE A 65 -1.14 -0.64 -10.96
CA ILE A 65 -0.20 0.29 -10.32
C ILE A 65 1.25 -0.19 -10.51
N GLN A 66 1.50 -1.49 -10.38
CA GLN A 66 2.83 -2.06 -10.66
C GLN A 66 3.26 -1.85 -12.12
N GLN A 67 2.34 -1.98 -13.07
CA GLN A 67 2.62 -1.71 -14.48
C GLN A 67 2.87 -0.21 -14.73
N ASP A 68 2.08 0.67 -14.12
CA ASP A 68 2.28 2.12 -14.19
C ASP A 68 3.64 2.52 -13.61
N MET A 69 4.09 1.85 -12.55
CA MET A 69 5.41 2.07 -11.94
C MET A 69 6.56 1.64 -12.85
N GLN A 70 6.49 0.44 -13.42
CA GLN A 70 7.49 -0.01 -14.41
C GLN A 70 7.57 0.94 -15.60
N PHE A 71 6.42 1.46 -16.04
CA PHE A 71 6.37 2.48 -17.09
C PHE A 71 7.12 3.76 -16.66
N ILE A 72 6.88 4.26 -15.45
CA ILE A 72 7.55 5.46 -14.91
C ILE A 72 9.06 5.24 -14.85
N ASP A 73 9.52 4.14 -14.26
CA ASP A 73 10.96 3.84 -14.11
C ASP A 73 11.65 3.74 -15.47
N ASN A 74 11.03 3.09 -16.46
CA ASN A 74 11.57 3.01 -17.82
C ASN A 74 11.74 4.40 -18.45
N HIS A 75 10.75 5.29 -18.32
CA HIS A 75 10.82 6.65 -18.89
C HIS A 75 11.77 7.57 -18.11
N ILE A 76 11.98 7.32 -16.81
CA ILE A 76 13.06 7.98 -16.06
C ILE A 76 14.42 7.55 -16.64
N GLY A 77 14.59 6.26 -16.94
CA GLY A 77 15.81 5.71 -17.53
C GLY A 77 16.15 6.24 -18.93
N THR A 78 15.14 6.63 -19.71
CA THR A 78 15.29 7.25 -21.05
C THR A 78 15.22 8.78 -21.03
N SER A 79 15.16 9.40 -19.84
CA SER A 79 15.01 10.85 -19.65
C SER A 79 13.72 11.45 -20.24
N GLU A 80 12.68 10.65 -20.43
CA GLU A 80 11.36 11.04 -20.92
C GLU A 80 10.44 11.49 -19.76
N TYR A 81 10.90 12.46 -18.97
CA TYR A 81 10.26 12.85 -17.70
C TYR A 81 8.81 13.34 -17.82
N VAL A 82 8.42 13.90 -18.98
CA VAL A 82 7.03 14.34 -19.21
C VAL A 82 6.08 13.14 -19.27
N MET A 83 6.49 12.04 -19.90
CA MET A 83 5.68 10.82 -19.98
C MET A 83 5.59 10.14 -18.61
N ALA A 84 6.69 10.13 -17.85
CA ALA A 84 6.72 9.66 -16.48
C ALA A 84 5.78 10.49 -15.57
N GLU A 85 5.79 11.82 -15.67
CA GLU A 85 4.89 12.70 -14.91
C GLU A 85 3.41 12.44 -15.23
N GLN A 86 3.06 12.28 -16.51
CA GLN A 86 1.69 11.98 -16.91
C GLN A 86 1.21 10.65 -16.33
N ARG A 87 2.06 9.62 -16.40
CA ARG A 87 1.77 8.30 -15.84
C ARG A 87 1.64 8.35 -14.32
N LEU A 88 2.51 9.11 -13.64
CA LEU A 88 2.45 9.31 -12.19
C LEU A 88 1.09 9.85 -11.74
N LYS A 89 0.52 10.83 -12.45
CA LYS A 89 -0.81 11.39 -12.12
C LYS A 89 -1.92 10.36 -12.21
N LEU A 90 -1.91 9.52 -13.24
CA LEU A 90 -2.87 8.42 -13.38
C LEU A 90 -2.70 7.39 -12.27
N MET A 91 -1.46 7.02 -11.97
CA MET A 91 -1.17 6.06 -10.92
C MET A 91 -1.62 6.57 -9.54
N LEU A 92 -1.41 7.86 -9.24
CA LEU A 92 -1.88 8.49 -8.00
C LEU A 92 -3.42 8.44 -7.87
N TYR A 93 -4.14 8.69 -8.97
CA TYR A 93 -5.59 8.53 -9.00
C TYR A 93 -6.00 7.08 -8.75
N ASN A 94 -5.35 6.12 -9.42
CA ASN A 94 -5.59 4.69 -9.22
C ASN A 94 -5.31 4.27 -7.78
N ASN A 95 -4.29 4.84 -7.14
CA ASN A 95 -3.93 4.55 -5.77
C ASN A 95 -5.01 5.04 -4.77
N GLN A 96 -5.54 6.25 -4.96
CA GLN A 96 -6.67 6.71 -4.15
C GLN A 96 -7.91 5.81 -4.32
N MET A 97 -8.17 5.37 -5.55
CA MET A 97 -9.25 4.45 -5.85
C MET A 97 -9.02 3.06 -5.21
N LEU A 98 -7.77 2.58 -5.18
CA LEU A 98 -7.37 1.34 -4.52
C LEU A 98 -7.67 1.44 -3.02
N PHE A 99 -7.26 2.52 -2.35
CA PHE A 99 -7.51 2.74 -0.93
C PHE A 99 -9.01 2.79 -0.60
N ASN A 100 -9.81 3.44 -1.44
CA ASN A 100 -11.27 3.45 -1.29
C ASN A 100 -11.88 2.05 -1.40
N ILE A 101 -11.36 1.20 -2.30
CA ILE A 101 -11.81 -0.20 -2.43
C ILE A 101 -11.39 -1.03 -1.21
N GLN A 102 -10.19 -0.82 -0.69
CA GLN A 102 -9.73 -1.48 0.56
C GLN A 102 -10.66 -1.16 1.73
N GLN A 103 -11.04 0.12 1.88
CA GLN A 103 -12.01 0.56 2.90
C GLN A 103 -13.38 -0.11 2.73
N GLN A 104 -13.91 -0.15 1.50
CA GLN A 104 -15.18 -0.81 1.21
C GLN A 104 -15.13 -2.31 1.51
N LEU A 105 -14.05 -2.99 1.13
CA LEU A 105 -13.85 -4.40 1.37
C LEU A 105 -13.75 -4.70 2.88
N ALA A 106 -12.97 -3.92 3.61
CA ALA A 106 -12.87 -4.04 5.06
C ALA A 106 -14.22 -3.84 5.75
N HIS A 107 -15.02 -2.87 5.31
CA HIS A 107 -16.36 -2.63 5.85
C HIS A 107 -17.33 -3.81 5.58
N LEU A 108 -17.27 -4.43 4.39
CA LEU A 108 -18.07 -5.62 4.11
C LEU A 108 -17.68 -6.81 4.99
N ILE A 109 -16.39 -7.00 5.25
CA ILE A 109 -15.88 -8.06 6.13
C ILE A 109 -16.24 -7.78 7.60
N GLU A 110 -16.24 -6.51 8.01
CA GLU A 110 -16.69 -6.11 9.35
C GLU A 110 -18.18 -6.42 9.53
N GLY A 111 -18.99 -6.14 8.50
CA GLY A 111 -20.42 -6.45 8.47
C GLY A 111 -20.75 -7.94 8.59
N SER A 112 -19.78 -8.84 8.35
CA SER A 112 -19.94 -10.28 8.58
C SER A 112 -19.54 -10.73 9.99
N GLY A 113 -19.16 -9.80 10.88
CA GLY A 113 -18.78 -10.08 12.27
C GLY A 113 -17.37 -10.70 12.44
N ASN A 114 -16.58 -10.80 11.37
CA ASN A 114 -15.28 -11.46 11.40
C ASN A 114 -14.14 -10.46 11.68
N THR A 115 -14.05 -9.99 12.93
CA THR A 115 -13.07 -8.98 13.36
C THR A 115 -11.61 -9.39 13.12
N ALA A 116 -11.30 -10.68 13.27
CA ALA A 116 -9.97 -11.21 12.99
C ALA A 116 -9.60 -11.10 11.49
N GLN A 117 -10.56 -11.40 10.61
CA GLN A 117 -10.38 -11.25 9.17
C GLN A 117 -10.23 -9.79 8.76
N VAL A 118 -10.97 -8.86 9.38
CA VAL A 118 -10.80 -7.42 9.14
C VAL A 118 -9.37 -6.98 9.45
N ALA A 119 -8.86 -7.32 10.63
CA ALA A 119 -7.49 -6.97 11.03
C ALA A 119 -6.44 -7.58 10.09
N GLN A 120 -6.64 -8.84 9.68
CA GLN A 120 -5.75 -9.50 8.72
C GLN A 120 -5.80 -8.85 7.33
N SER A 121 -6.98 -8.48 6.84
CA SER A 121 -7.12 -7.79 5.55
C SER A 121 -6.40 -6.44 5.57
N TRP A 122 -6.58 -5.65 6.63
CA TRP A 122 -5.86 -4.39 6.80
C TRP A 122 -4.34 -4.57 6.85
N ARG A 123 -3.86 -5.61 7.52
CA ARG A 123 -2.44 -5.95 7.54
C ARG A 123 -1.92 -6.25 6.12
N ASN A 124 -2.62 -7.09 5.37
CA ASN A 124 -2.23 -7.42 4.00
C ASN A 124 -2.21 -6.18 3.11
N PHE A 125 -3.22 -5.31 3.22
CA PHE A 125 -3.26 -4.05 2.46
C PHE A 125 -2.09 -3.14 2.82
N ALA A 126 -1.73 -3.07 4.10
CA ALA A 126 -0.58 -2.31 4.56
C ALA A 126 0.72 -2.87 3.97
N ASP A 127 0.95 -4.19 4.10
CA ASP A 127 2.16 -4.85 3.62
C ASP A 127 2.34 -4.70 2.09
N GLU A 128 1.26 -4.86 1.32
CA GLU A 128 1.28 -4.71 -0.15
C GLU A 128 1.51 -3.26 -0.58
N THR A 129 0.86 -2.31 0.10
CA THR A 129 1.02 -0.88 -0.19
C THR A 129 2.40 -0.37 0.24
N ASP A 130 2.96 -0.90 1.32
CA ASP A 130 4.31 -0.56 1.81
C ASP A 130 5.39 -0.96 0.80
N GLN A 131 5.27 -2.15 0.19
CA GLN A 131 6.19 -2.59 -0.85
C GLN A 131 6.19 -1.65 -2.07
N LEU A 132 5.01 -1.21 -2.52
CA LEU A 132 4.90 -0.21 -3.58
C LEU A 132 5.51 1.13 -3.15
N THR A 133 5.24 1.55 -1.91
CA THR A 133 5.75 2.81 -1.35
C THR A 133 7.27 2.81 -1.28
N LEU A 134 7.89 1.71 -0.88
CA LEU A 134 9.34 1.57 -0.83
C LEU A 134 9.99 1.67 -2.21
N GLN A 135 9.37 1.09 -3.23
CA GLN A 135 9.84 1.25 -4.62
C GLN A 135 9.77 2.73 -5.03
N PHE A 136 8.70 3.44 -4.66
CA PHE A 136 8.49 4.85 -4.99
C PHE A 136 9.53 5.74 -4.31
N PHE A 137 9.79 5.47 -3.03
CA PHE A 137 10.82 6.12 -2.25
C PHE A 137 12.20 5.91 -2.88
N THR A 138 12.51 4.67 -3.27
CA THR A 138 13.82 4.32 -3.85
C THR A 138 14.03 5.02 -5.19
N SER A 139 13.06 4.98 -6.11
CA SER A 139 13.17 5.65 -7.41
C SER A 139 13.24 7.17 -7.27
N SER A 140 12.44 7.78 -6.39
CA SER A 140 12.43 9.24 -6.17
C SER A 140 13.71 9.75 -5.54
N THR A 141 14.24 9.07 -4.52
CA THR A 141 15.50 9.44 -3.87
C THR A 141 16.70 9.26 -4.79
N ALA A 142 16.73 8.18 -5.59
CA ALA A 142 17.76 7.98 -6.61
C ALA A 142 17.75 9.10 -7.66
N LEU A 143 16.56 9.54 -8.09
CA LEU A 143 16.42 10.63 -9.04
C LEU A 143 16.83 11.99 -8.45
N LEU A 144 16.48 12.27 -7.18
CA LEU A 144 16.90 13.49 -6.47
C LEU A 144 18.42 13.57 -6.26
N ASN A 145 19.07 12.45 -5.94
CA ASN A 145 20.50 12.42 -5.59
C ASN A 145 21.43 12.38 -6.81
N ASN A 146 20.89 12.29 -8.03
CA ASN A 146 21.71 12.28 -9.23
C ASN A 146 22.17 13.72 -9.57
N GLU A 147 23.47 13.97 -9.50
CA GLU A 147 24.07 15.30 -9.70
C GLU A 147 23.88 15.87 -11.12
N LYS A 148 23.53 15.02 -12.09
CA LYS A 148 23.23 15.41 -13.48
C LYS A 148 21.74 15.65 -13.74
N THR A 149 20.92 15.61 -12.69
CA THR A 149 19.47 15.72 -12.79
C THR A 149 19.07 17.10 -13.30
N GLN A 150 18.38 17.10 -14.45
CA GLN A 150 17.77 18.29 -15.04
C GLN A 150 16.62 18.79 -14.17
N GLU A 151 16.27 20.08 -14.24
CA GLU A 151 15.16 20.67 -13.47
C GLU A 151 13.85 19.85 -13.52
N LYS A 152 13.50 19.35 -14.72
CA LYS A 152 12.30 18.50 -14.91
C LYS A 152 12.37 17.19 -14.12
N ALA A 153 13.54 16.59 -14.04
CA ALA A 153 13.78 15.36 -13.30
C ALA A 153 13.71 15.62 -11.78
N THR A 154 14.26 16.74 -11.31
CA THR A 154 14.13 17.17 -9.91
C THR A 154 12.66 17.37 -9.53
N LYS A 155 11.88 18.04 -10.39
CA LYS A 155 10.45 18.26 -10.17
C LYS A 155 9.67 16.94 -10.11
N LEU A 156 9.92 16.02 -11.05
CA LEU A 156 9.32 14.69 -11.03
C LEU A 156 9.68 13.94 -9.75
N ALA A 157 10.94 14.01 -9.32
CA ALA A 157 11.39 13.35 -8.12
C ALA A 157 10.72 13.89 -6.86
N GLN A 158 10.54 15.21 -6.75
CA GLN A 158 9.75 15.84 -5.67
C GLN A 158 8.29 15.40 -5.69
N GLN A 159 7.66 15.30 -6.86
CA GLN A 159 6.28 14.81 -6.99
C GLN A 159 6.16 13.34 -6.54
N MET A 160 7.09 12.48 -6.97
CA MET A 160 7.13 11.08 -6.52
C MET A 160 7.39 10.97 -5.02
N LEU A 161 8.25 11.83 -4.47
CA LEU A 161 8.54 11.85 -3.04
C LEU A 161 7.31 12.32 -2.23
N SER A 162 6.59 13.34 -2.70
CA SER A 162 5.30 13.74 -2.10
C SER A 162 4.29 12.59 -2.11
N ALA A 163 4.13 11.94 -3.27
CA ALA A 163 3.26 10.77 -3.43
C ALA A 163 3.63 9.63 -2.47
N THR A 164 4.93 9.41 -2.25
CA THR A 164 5.45 8.42 -1.29
C THR A 164 5.01 8.76 0.14
N GLY A 165 5.03 10.04 0.51
CA GLY A 165 4.57 10.50 1.82
C GLY A 165 3.08 10.18 2.05
N ASP A 166 2.24 10.45 1.05
CA ASP A 166 0.80 10.18 1.10
C ASP A 166 0.50 8.68 1.14
N LEU A 167 1.27 7.89 0.38
CA LEU A 167 1.23 6.45 0.40
C LEU A 167 1.54 5.86 1.78
N TYR A 168 2.59 6.36 2.44
CA TYR A 168 2.88 5.96 3.82
C TYR A 168 1.76 6.34 4.80
N GLU A 169 0.97 7.39 4.55
CA GLU A 169 -0.22 7.66 5.37
C GLU A 169 -1.26 6.55 5.25
N GLN A 170 -1.47 6.02 4.04
CA GLN A 170 -2.41 4.92 3.79
C GLN A 170 -1.91 3.61 4.45
N VAL A 171 -0.61 3.32 4.33
CA VAL A 171 0.03 2.18 5.00
C VAL A 171 -0.12 2.30 6.51
N ALA A 172 0.19 3.48 7.08
CA ALA A 172 0.10 3.71 8.51
C ALA A 172 -1.34 3.60 9.02
N TYR A 173 -2.31 4.13 8.28
CA TYR A 173 -3.74 3.96 8.55
C TYR A 173 -4.11 2.47 8.58
N ALA A 174 -3.72 1.71 7.56
CA ALA A 174 -4.01 0.29 7.46
C ALA A 174 -3.39 -0.52 8.63
N TYR A 175 -2.13 -0.24 8.99
CA TYR A 175 -1.52 -0.85 10.17
C TYR A 175 -2.25 -0.49 11.48
N THR A 176 -2.74 0.75 11.63
CA THR A 176 -3.57 1.13 12.79
C THR A 176 -4.84 0.30 12.85
N GLN A 177 -5.56 0.14 11.73
CA GLN A 177 -6.76 -0.70 11.67
C GLN A 177 -6.47 -2.18 11.96
N ALA A 178 -5.27 -2.66 11.58
CA ALA A 178 -4.77 -3.99 11.90
C ALA A 178 -4.22 -4.15 13.34
N ARG A 179 -4.34 -3.13 14.19
CA ARG A 179 -3.79 -3.07 15.56
C ARG A 179 -2.27 -3.27 15.63
N GLN A 180 -1.55 -2.98 14.54
CA GLN A 180 -0.09 -3.01 14.49
C GLN A 180 0.46 -1.62 14.86
N HIS A 181 0.17 -1.14 16.07
CA HIS A 181 0.42 0.25 16.47
C HIS A 181 1.90 0.67 16.35
N GLU A 182 2.84 -0.24 16.60
CA GLU A 182 4.28 0.04 16.43
C GLU A 182 4.64 0.26 14.95
N LEU A 183 4.18 -0.63 14.05
CA LEU A 183 4.39 -0.48 12.61
C LEU A 183 3.72 0.78 12.08
N ALA A 184 2.50 1.07 12.51
CA ALA A 184 1.78 2.28 12.15
C ALA A 184 2.52 3.55 12.59
N ALA A 185 2.99 3.61 13.84
CA ALA A 185 3.76 4.76 14.34
C ALA A 185 5.07 4.97 13.56
N ASN A 186 5.80 3.89 13.26
CA ASN A 186 7.01 3.94 12.44
C ASN A 186 6.72 4.44 11.02
N THR A 187 5.61 3.99 10.43
CA THR A 187 5.19 4.39 9.09
C THR A 187 4.76 5.87 9.05
N TRP A 188 4.00 6.35 10.04
CA TRP A 188 3.70 7.77 10.19
C TRP A 188 4.97 8.63 10.32
N LYS A 189 5.97 8.13 11.04
CA LYS A 189 7.28 8.80 11.15
C LYS A 189 8.02 8.85 9.82
N GLN A 190 7.98 7.80 9.00
CA GLN A 190 8.54 7.81 7.64
C GLN A 190 7.83 8.85 6.76
N SER A 191 6.50 8.87 6.77
CA SER A 191 5.70 9.88 6.07
C SER A 191 6.07 11.32 6.50
N ALA A 192 6.28 11.54 7.80
CA ALA A 192 6.73 12.83 8.31
C ALA A 192 8.15 13.20 7.87
N SER A 193 9.06 12.23 7.87
CA SER A 193 10.45 12.42 7.40
C SER A 193 10.47 12.86 5.94
N ILE A 194 9.60 12.29 5.11
CA ILE A 194 9.44 12.69 3.71
C ILE A 194 8.97 14.15 3.60
N SER A 195 7.95 14.55 4.38
CA SER A 195 7.52 15.95 4.42
C SER A 195 8.65 16.88 4.88
N SER A 196 9.46 16.47 5.85
CA SER A 196 10.62 17.24 6.30
C SER A 196 11.66 17.39 5.20
N THR A 197 11.93 16.35 4.41
CA THR A 197 12.82 16.46 3.24
C THR A 197 12.29 17.45 2.21
N LEU A 198 10.98 17.38 1.90
CA LEU A 198 10.34 18.32 0.97
C LEU A 198 10.30 19.75 1.51
N LEU A 199 10.12 19.93 2.82
CA LEU A 199 10.25 21.21 3.50
C LEU A 199 11.65 21.80 3.31
N SER A 200 12.72 21.04 3.57
CA SER A 200 14.09 21.53 3.39
C SER A 200 14.38 21.93 1.94
N ILE A 201 13.83 21.20 0.97
CA ILE A 201 13.91 21.57 -0.45
C ILE A 201 13.19 22.90 -0.71
N ALA A 202 11.98 23.09 -0.16
CA ALA A 202 11.21 24.31 -0.32
C ALA A 202 11.87 25.52 0.36
N GLU A 203 12.47 25.33 1.53
CA GLU A 203 13.27 26.34 2.25
C GLU A 203 14.47 26.80 1.41
N ASN A 204 15.21 25.85 0.81
CA ASN A 204 16.32 26.17 -0.08
C ASN A 204 15.87 26.96 -1.34
N ASN A 205 14.66 26.70 -1.82
CA ASN A 205 14.08 27.39 -2.97
C ASN A 205 13.34 28.69 -2.61
N ASN A 206 13.23 29.03 -1.32
CA ASN A 206 12.45 30.18 -0.81
C ASN A 206 10.96 30.17 -1.22
N ASP A 207 10.35 29.00 -1.37
CA ASP A 207 8.94 28.85 -1.74
C ASP A 207 8.02 28.87 -0.51
N LYS A 208 7.55 30.06 -0.13
CA LYS A 208 6.81 30.29 1.12
C LYS A 208 5.54 29.45 1.26
N GLU A 209 4.76 29.29 0.19
CA GLU A 209 3.51 28.54 0.24
C GLU A 209 3.78 27.05 0.49
N VAL A 210 4.79 26.51 -0.22
CA VAL A 210 5.20 25.11 -0.09
C VAL A 210 5.85 24.83 1.27
N ILE A 211 6.59 25.79 1.83
CA ILE A 211 7.16 25.72 3.19
C ILE A 211 6.06 25.51 4.23
N ASP A 212 5.03 26.35 4.24
CA ASP A 212 3.96 26.26 5.25
C ASP A 212 3.18 24.94 5.11
N TYR A 213 2.91 24.51 3.88
CA TYR A 213 2.27 23.23 3.60
C TYR A 213 3.06 22.04 4.19
N TYR A 214 4.35 21.90 3.87
CA TYR A 214 5.13 20.75 4.33
C TYR A 214 5.49 20.81 5.81
N ARG A 215 5.58 22.02 6.39
CA ARG A 215 5.69 22.19 7.84
C ARG A 215 4.46 21.62 8.55
N TYR A 216 3.26 21.95 8.06
CA TYR A 216 2.01 21.42 8.63
C TYR A 216 1.90 19.91 8.45
N GLN A 217 2.22 19.38 7.27
CA GLN A 217 2.20 17.95 6.99
C GLN A 217 3.15 17.17 7.89
N SER A 218 4.41 17.60 8.00
CA SER A 218 5.41 16.95 8.86
C SER A 218 4.95 16.92 10.32
N ALA A 219 4.47 18.05 10.85
CA ALA A 219 3.96 18.15 12.22
C ALA A 219 2.76 17.23 12.46
N THR A 220 1.80 17.20 11.53
CA THR A 220 0.58 16.38 11.63
C THR A 220 0.91 14.88 11.60
N ARG A 221 1.81 14.46 10.70
CA ARG A 221 2.26 13.06 10.59
C ARG A 221 3.03 12.62 11.84
N LEU A 222 3.90 13.47 12.41
CA LEU A 222 4.55 13.20 13.70
C LEU A 222 3.58 13.13 14.88
N HIS A 223 2.56 13.99 14.89
CA HIS A 223 1.52 13.96 15.91
C HIS A 223 0.76 12.63 15.86
N ARG A 224 0.36 12.17 14.66
CA ARG A 224 -0.26 10.86 14.45
C ARG A 224 0.65 9.71 14.89
N ALA A 225 1.95 9.75 14.54
CA ALA A 225 2.91 8.75 15.01
C ALA A 225 2.93 8.64 16.54
N SER A 226 2.98 9.80 17.23
CA SER A 226 2.99 9.88 18.69
C SER A 226 1.69 9.39 19.32
N ALA A 227 0.55 9.76 18.74
CA ALA A 227 -0.77 9.33 19.19
C ALA A 227 -0.95 7.81 19.07
N THR A 228 -0.56 7.23 17.93
CA THR A 228 -0.63 5.77 17.72
C THR A 228 0.28 4.99 18.67
N LEU A 229 1.46 5.53 19.01
CA LEU A 229 2.33 4.89 20.00
C LEU A 229 1.72 4.90 21.42
N LYS A 230 0.96 5.94 21.77
CA LYS A 230 0.27 6.00 23.06
C LYS A 230 -0.80 4.91 23.19
N GLU A 231 -1.52 4.60 22.11
CA GLU A 231 -2.51 3.51 22.09
C GLU A 231 -1.88 2.14 22.42
N LEU A 232 -0.63 1.91 22.00
CA LEU A 232 0.13 0.70 22.33
C LEU A 232 0.43 0.60 23.83
N THR A 233 0.74 1.72 24.49
CA THR A 233 1.02 1.72 25.94
C THR A 233 -0.23 1.43 26.76
N THR A 234 -1.37 2.00 26.37
CA THR A 234 -2.65 1.78 27.08
C THR A 234 -3.17 0.34 26.94
N THR A 235 -2.89 -0.33 25.81
CA THR A 235 -3.30 -1.73 25.61
C THR A 235 -2.43 -2.73 26.38
N LYS A 236 -1.20 -2.36 26.76
CA LYS A 236 -0.32 -3.23 27.58
C LYS A 236 -0.64 -3.18 29.07
N GLU A 237 -1.33 -2.14 29.53
CA GLU A 237 -1.70 -1.94 30.93
C GLU A 237 -3.06 -2.58 31.30
N MET A 238 -3.80 -3.11 30.32
CA MET A 238 -5.06 -3.86 30.49
C MET A 238 -4.83 -5.36 30.40
#